data_AF-A0A7S1WWC3-F1
#
_entry.id   AF-A0A7S1WWC3-F1
#
_cell.length_a   1.000
_cell.length_b   1.000
_cell.length_c   1.000
_cell.angle_alpha   90.00
_cell.angle_beta   90.00
_cell.angle_gamma   90.00
#
_symmetry.space_group_name_H-M   'P 1'
#
loop_
_entity.id
_entity.type
_entity.pdbx_description
1 polymer ?
#
loop_
_entity_poly.entity_id
_entity_poly.type
_entity_poly.pdbx_seq_one_letter_code
_entity_poly.pdbx_strand_id
1 'polypeptide(L)'
;WVVPRDAWFFCQEALEPSKVGATSNTFLKLAAVCSTVQELYLSLEEAGIWCRLDPARLPTTFHGASVSEEEMSYLRRVQSVIRMGHVTMVTVNSLHLEGGRFSTGPDTLHIDCASSRHGSPARCRRLASTASSFRPLPVWNEGHVTLQQVQEVTGNTCQLNAPFSAAYIGFLEALFPDDAVKKNGVCTPAPPLDDPLEWVQAELFYIKTKTPWRDERIRKWLVNAHSGVIAAMTHEEREDVFFSASSRLLWDRAVQNLELLVQPAVVRDGLVEAQAQGDGTA
;
A
#
# COMPACT_ATOMS: atom_id res chain seq x y z
N TRP A 1 -17.72 14.04 10.66
CA TRP A 1 -16.39 13.41 10.51
C TRP A 1 -15.65 14.10 9.38
N VAL A 2 -14.44 14.60 9.62
CA VAL A 2 -13.61 15.19 8.57
C VAL A 2 -12.83 14.08 7.87
N VAL A 3 -13.05 13.93 6.56
CA VAL A 3 -12.32 13.00 5.70
C VAL A 3 -11.53 13.87 4.71
N PRO A 4 -10.25 14.18 5.00
CA PRO A 4 -9.47 15.10 4.17
C PRO A 4 -9.17 14.51 2.80
N ARG A 5 -8.91 13.19 2.75
CA ARG A 5 -8.79 12.38 1.53
C ARG A 5 -9.48 11.06 1.80
N ASP A 6 -10.36 10.65 0.87
CA ASP A 6 -10.94 9.31 0.94
C ASP A 6 -9.81 8.27 0.76
N ALA A 7 -9.84 7.22 1.58
CA ALA A 7 -8.84 6.17 1.59
C ALA A 7 -9.43 4.81 1.18
N TRP A 8 -8.58 4.00 0.57
CA TRP A 8 -8.80 2.57 0.40
C TRP A 8 -8.38 1.82 1.67
N PHE A 9 -9.12 0.76 1.97
CA PHE A 9 -8.86 -0.13 3.10
C PHE A 9 -8.81 -1.58 2.60
N PHE A 10 -8.05 -2.42 3.29
CA PHE A 10 -8.16 -3.87 3.14
C PHE A 10 -9.42 -4.37 3.86
N CYS A 11 -10.16 -5.29 3.25
CA CYS A 11 -11.14 -6.08 3.97
C CYS A 11 -10.39 -7.06 4.87
N GLN A 12 -10.65 -7.01 6.17
CA GLN A 12 -9.97 -7.89 7.13
C GLN A 12 -10.20 -9.38 6.82
N GLU A 13 -11.38 -9.71 6.30
CA GLU A 13 -11.80 -11.04 5.90
C GLU A 13 -10.92 -11.58 4.77
N ALA A 14 -10.44 -10.72 3.86
CA ALA A 14 -9.52 -11.13 2.79
C ALA A 14 -8.09 -11.40 3.29
N LEU A 15 -7.78 -10.95 4.51
CA LEU A 15 -6.49 -11.12 5.18
C LEU A 15 -6.46 -12.35 6.12
N GLU A 16 -7.59 -13.06 6.28
CA GLU A 16 -7.66 -14.26 7.11
C GLU A 16 -6.69 -15.34 6.60
N PRO A 17 -5.93 -16.02 7.49
CA PRO A 17 -4.96 -17.05 7.11
C PRO A 17 -5.46 -18.07 6.10
N SER A 18 -6.71 -18.51 6.22
CA SER A 18 -7.35 -19.50 5.33
C SER A 18 -7.72 -18.98 3.94
N LYS A 19 -7.72 -17.66 3.72
CA LYS A 19 -8.10 -17.02 2.45
C LYS A 19 -6.92 -16.41 1.73
N VAL A 20 -5.81 -16.20 2.42
CA VAL A 20 -4.57 -15.62 1.90
C VAL A 20 -4.17 -16.17 0.52
N GLY A 21 -4.14 -17.49 0.34
CA GLY A 21 -3.75 -18.10 -0.94
C GLY A 21 -4.69 -17.69 -2.08
N ALA A 22 -6.00 -17.75 -1.83
CA ALA A 22 -7.02 -17.32 -2.78
C ALA A 22 -6.96 -15.80 -3.06
N THR A 23 -6.75 -14.98 -2.03
CA THR A 23 -6.58 -13.51 -2.14
C THR A 23 -5.38 -13.18 -3.02
N SER A 24 -4.22 -13.81 -2.79
CA SER A 24 -3.02 -13.62 -3.62
C SER A 24 -3.26 -14.04 -5.07
N ASN A 25 -3.93 -15.17 -5.30
CA ASN A 25 -4.22 -15.64 -6.66
C ASN A 25 -5.17 -14.68 -7.41
N THR A 26 -6.23 -14.22 -6.74
CA THR A 26 -7.16 -13.23 -7.30
C THR A 26 -6.46 -11.91 -7.62
N PHE A 27 -5.60 -11.43 -6.71
CA PHE A 27 -4.77 -10.26 -6.99
C PHE A 27 -3.92 -10.44 -8.26
N LEU A 28 -3.20 -11.56 -8.39
CA LEU A 28 -2.35 -11.82 -9.56
C LEU A 28 -3.16 -11.90 -10.86
N LYS A 29 -4.36 -12.49 -10.83
CA LYS A 29 -5.28 -12.53 -11.98
C LYS A 29 -5.70 -11.13 -12.43
N LEU A 30 -6.11 -10.28 -11.49
CA LEU A 30 -6.51 -8.91 -11.79
C LEU A 30 -5.32 -8.06 -12.23
N ALA A 31 -4.19 -8.17 -11.53
CA ALA A 31 -2.95 -7.50 -11.87
C ALA A 31 -2.43 -7.87 -13.27
N ALA A 32 -2.76 -9.06 -13.79
CA ALA A 32 -2.39 -9.49 -15.14
C ALA A 32 -3.29 -8.95 -16.26
N VAL A 33 -4.46 -8.37 -15.96
CA VAL A 33 -5.46 -7.99 -16.98
C VAL A 33 -5.96 -6.55 -16.90
N CYS A 34 -5.93 -5.92 -15.73
CA CYS A 34 -6.40 -4.54 -15.56
C CYS A 34 -5.48 -3.55 -16.28
N SER A 35 -6.06 -2.57 -16.98
CA SER A 35 -5.34 -1.61 -17.82
C SER A 35 -4.93 -0.33 -17.09
N THR A 36 -5.50 -0.08 -15.91
CA THR A 36 -5.17 1.09 -15.08
C THR A 36 -5.09 0.71 -13.60
N VAL A 37 -4.38 1.52 -12.81
CA VAL A 37 -4.38 1.40 -11.33
C VAL A 37 -5.81 1.53 -10.80
N GLN A 38 -6.59 2.50 -11.29
CA GLN A 38 -7.98 2.67 -10.87
C GLN A 38 -8.83 1.41 -11.12
N GLU A 39 -8.71 0.82 -12.30
CA GLU A 39 -9.44 -0.41 -12.66
C GLU A 39 -9.03 -1.57 -11.75
N LEU A 40 -7.73 -1.77 -11.52
CA LEU A 40 -7.22 -2.77 -10.58
C LEU A 40 -7.85 -2.60 -9.19
N TYR A 41 -7.92 -1.37 -8.69
CA TYR A 41 -8.51 -1.06 -7.39
C TYR A 41 -10.00 -1.35 -7.30
N LEU A 42 -10.76 -0.98 -8.32
CA LEU A 42 -12.19 -1.26 -8.37
C LEU A 42 -12.47 -2.77 -8.50
N SER A 43 -11.68 -3.50 -9.30
CA SER A 43 -11.83 -4.95 -9.42
C SER A 43 -11.43 -5.69 -8.13
N LEU A 44 -10.45 -5.17 -7.38
CA LEU A 44 -10.10 -5.71 -6.06
C LEU A 44 -11.17 -5.41 -5.01
N GLU A 45 -11.89 -4.28 -5.14
CA GLU A 45 -13.07 -4.00 -4.33
C GLU A 45 -14.22 -4.97 -4.65
N GLU A 46 -14.52 -5.20 -5.94
CA GLU A 46 -15.54 -6.18 -6.36
C GLU A 46 -15.21 -7.60 -5.90
N ALA A 47 -13.92 -7.94 -5.84
CA ALA A 47 -13.44 -9.22 -5.31
C ALA A 47 -13.46 -9.31 -3.76
N GLY A 48 -13.87 -8.24 -3.06
CA GLY A 48 -13.91 -8.19 -1.60
C GLY A 48 -12.54 -8.13 -0.93
N ILE A 49 -11.47 -7.80 -1.66
CA ILE A 49 -10.12 -7.67 -1.13
C ILE A 49 -9.91 -6.27 -0.56
N TRP A 50 -10.45 -5.26 -1.25
CA TRP A 50 -10.43 -3.87 -0.83
C TRP A 50 -11.83 -3.35 -0.57
N CYS A 51 -11.91 -2.27 0.20
CA CYS A 51 -13.14 -1.53 0.38
C CYS A 51 -12.84 -0.04 0.56
N ARG A 52 -13.87 0.78 0.35
CA ARG A 52 -13.82 2.22 0.62
C ARG A 52 -15.02 2.66 1.45
N LEU A 53 -14.86 3.78 2.12
CA LEU A 53 -15.92 4.35 2.93
C LEU A 53 -17.17 4.69 2.09
N ASP A 54 -16.97 5.41 0.98
CA ASP A 54 -18.04 5.95 0.13
C ASP A 54 -17.90 5.43 -1.31
N PRO A 55 -18.78 4.52 -1.77
CA PRO A 55 -18.71 3.95 -3.12
C PRO A 55 -18.88 4.97 -4.25
N ALA A 56 -19.42 6.16 -3.98
CA ALA A 56 -19.56 7.22 -4.98
C ALA A 56 -18.27 8.04 -5.17
N ARG A 57 -17.25 7.80 -4.35
CA ARG A 57 -15.96 8.53 -4.39
C ARG A 57 -14.84 7.57 -4.74
N LEU A 58 -13.93 8.02 -5.60
CA LEU A 58 -12.68 7.31 -5.81
C LEU A 58 -11.65 7.76 -4.76
N PRO A 59 -11.16 6.86 -3.90
CA PRO A 59 -10.13 7.20 -2.92
C PRO A 59 -8.80 7.55 -3.59
N THR A 60 -8.07 8.50 -2.98
CA THR A 60 -6.77 8.99 -3.46
C THR A 60 -5.63 8.64 -2.50
N THR A 61 -5.93 7.87 -1.46
CA THR A 61 -4.98 7.54 -0.38
C THR A 61 -5.00 6.04 -0.12
N PHE A 62 -3.82 5.47 0.15
CA PHE A 62 -3.66 4.09 0.58
C PHE A 62 -2.64 3.99 1.71
N HIS A 63 -3.12 3.76 2.93
CA HIS A 63 -2.26 3.55 4.10
C HIS A 63 -2.19 2.08 4.55
N GLY A 64 -2.77 1.15 3.79
CA GLY A 64 -2.77 -0.27 4.15
C GLY A 64 -3.46 -0.58 5.48
N ALA A 65 -4.42 0.24 5.87
CA ALA A 65 -5.29 -0.05 7.02
C ALA A 65 -6.30 -1.13 6.62
N SER A 66 -6.59 -2.04 7.54
CA SER A 66 -7.64 -3.04 7.39
C SER A 66 -8.87 -2.67 8.21
N VAL A 67 -10.03 -3.10 7.75
CA VAL A 67 -11.32 -2.89 8.41
C VAL A 67 -12.21 -4.09 8.09
N SER A 68 -12.94 -4.58 9.09
CA SER A 68 -13.93 -5.62 8.88
C SER A 68 -15.16 -5.08 8.14
N GLU A 69 -15.92 -5.98 7.52
CA GLU A 69 -17.21 -5.64 6.91
C GLU A 69 -18.16 -4.98 7.92
N GLU A 70 -18.17 -5.49 9.16
CA GLU A 70 -19.01 -4.96 10.23
C GLU A 70 -18.59 -3.52 10.60
N GLU A 71 -17.31 -3.27 10.84
CA GLU A 71 -16.78 -1.93 11.12
C GLU A 71 -17.06 -0.96 9.97
N MET A 72 -16.84 -1.38 8.72
CA MET A 72 -17.14 -0.56 7.55
C MET A 72 -18.63 -0.23 7.49
N SER A 73 -19.51 -1.19 7.83
CA SER A 73 -20.95 -0.96 7.90
C SER A 73 -21.33 0.10 8.93
N TYR A 74 -20.66 0.15 10.08
CA TYR A 74 -20.87 1.16 11.11
C TYR A 74 -20.33 2.53 10.67
N LEU A 75 -19.12 2.57 10.10
CA LEU A 75 -18.52 3.81 9.60
C LEU A 75 -19.40 4.47 8.54
N ARG A 76 -20.01 3.69 7.64
CA ARG A 76 -20.93 4.16 6.60
C ARG A 76 -22.24 4.75 7.13
N ARG A 77 -22.59 4.52 8.41
CA ARG A 77 -23.76 5.18 9.05
C ARG A 77 -23.51 6.66 9.33
N VAL A 78 -22.25 7.09 9.35
CA VAL A 78 -21.88 8.49 9.53
C VAL A 78 -22.15 9.27 8.23
N GLN A 79 -23.31 9.92 8.14
CA GLN A 79 -23.69 10.69 6.95
C GLN A 79 -23.02 12.07 6.88
N SER A 80 -22.73 12.68 8.03
CA SER A 80 -22.11 14.01 8.10
C SER A 80 -20.59 13.93 7.90
N VAL A 81 -20.18 13.82 6.63
CA VAL A 81 -18.77 13.77 6.21
C VAL A 81 -18.36 15.10 5.59
N ILE A 82 -17.31 15.71 6.14
CA ILE A 82 -16.74 16.99 5.67
C ILE A 82 -15.50 16.67 4.84
N ARG A 83 -15.52 17.03 3.55
CA ARG A 83 -14.43 16.80 2.59
C ARG A 83 -13.87 18.12 2.07
N MET A 84 -13.21 18.86 2.95
CA MET A 84 -12.62 20.18 2.65
C MET A 84 -11.10 20.18 2.89
N GLY A 85 -10.44 19.03 2.73
CA GLY A 85 -9.02 18.86 3.03
C GLY A 85 -8.72 18.76 4.52
N HIS A 86 -7.44 18.90 4.88
CA HIS A 86 -6.97 18.77 6.26
C HIS A 86 -7.42 19.96 7.14
N VAL A 87 -7.70 19.68 8.40
CA VAL A 87 -7.95 20.72 9.41
C VAL A 87 -6.65 21.45 9.72
N THR A 88 -6.66 22.77 9.63
CA THR A 88 -5.50 23.63 9.89
C THR A 88 -5.63 24.39 11.21
N MET A 89 -6.86 24.68 11.65
CA MET A 89 -7.13 25.34 12.92
C MET A 89 -8.53 24.99 13.45
N VAL A 90 -8.65 24.86 14.76
CA VAL A 90 -9.91 24.72 15.49
C VAL A 90 -10.14 25.99 16.30
N THR A 91 -11.35 26.54 16.24
CA THR A 91 -11.77 27.72 16.99
C THR A 91 -13.06 27.42 17.76
N VAL A 92 -13.50 28.33 18.63
CA VAL A 92 -14.73 28.17 19.41
C VAL A 92 -15.97 27.90 18.54
N ASN A 93 -16.04 28.53 17.35
CA ASN A 93 -17.24 28.49 16.50
C ASN A 93 -16.98 27.93 15.09
N SER A 94 -15.81 27.32 14.84
CA SER A 94 -15.52 26.75 13.52
C SER A 94 -14.29 25.86 13.45
N LEU A 95 -14.30 25.00 12.45
CA LEU A 95 -13.15 24.32 11.87
C LEU A 95 -12.65 25.09 10.65
N HIS A 96 -11.34 25.33 10.58
CA HIS A 96 -10.67 25.84 9.38
C HIS A 96 -9.97 24.67 8.72
N LEU A 97 -10.26 24.47 7.44
CA LEU A 97 -9.71 23.42 6.60
C LEU A 97 -9.05 24.04 5.37
N GLU A 98 -8.22 23.27 4.65
CA GLU A 98 -7.55 23.74 3.43
C GLU A 98 -8.53 24.29 2.38
N GLY A 99 -9.70 23.67 2.26
CA GLY A 99 -10.77 24.05 1.34
C GLY A 99 -11.77 25.07 1.89
N GLY A 100 -11.54 25.65 3.07
CA GLY A 100 -12.38 26.72 3.63
C GLY A 100 -12.77 26.52 5.09
N ARG A 101 -13.87 27.16 5.51
CA ARG A 101 -14.33 27.15 6.91
C ARG A 101 -15.63 26.37 7.05
N PHE A 102 -15.70 25.51 8.05
CA PHE A 102 -16.91 24.80 8.45
C PHE A 102 -17.38 25.32 9.81
N SER A 103 -18.60 25.87 9.87
CA SER A 103 -19.15 26.42 11.11
C SER A 103 -19.48 25.32 12.10
N THR A 104 -19.06 25.51 13.35
CA THR A 104 -19.41 24.67 14.50
C THR A 104 -19.93 25.55 15.63
N GLY A 105 -20.46 24.96 16.69
CA GLY A 105 -20.98 25.71 17.84
C GLY A 105 -20.02 25.72 19.03
N PRO A 106 -20.17 26.68 19.97
CA PRO A 106 -19.36 26.73 21.18
C PRO A 106 -19.49 25.47 22.06
N ASP A 107 -20.62 24.76 21.95
CA ASP A 107 -20.89 23.52 22.67
C ASP A 107 -20.45 22.26 21.89
N THR A 108 -19.64 22.42 20.83
CA THR A 108 -19.15 21.30 20.01
C THR A 108 -17.82 20.78 20.53
N LEU A 109 -17.79 19.50 20.94
CA LEU A 109 -16.55 18.80 21.22
C LEU A 109 -15.87 18.37 19.92
N HIS A 110 -14.65 18.85 19.70
CA HIS A 110 -13.80 18.42 18.60
C HIS A 110 -12.82 17.36 19.10
N ILE A 111 -12.84 16.17 18.51
CA ILE A 111 -11.93 15.06 18.83
C ILE A 111 -10.95 14.90 17.68
N ASP A 112 -9.67 15.14 17.94
CA ASP A 112 -8.61 14.83 16.99
C ASP A 112 -8.17 13.37 17.14
N CYS A 113 -8.63 12.55 16.20
CA CYS A 113 -8.23 11.15 16.06
C CYS A 113 -7.24 10.94 14.90
N ALA A 114 -6.69 12.02 14.32
CA ALA A 114 -5.71 11.89 13.26
C ALA A 114 -4.42 11.27 13.84
N SER A 115 -3.98 10.17 13.23
CA SER A 115 -2.69 9.56 13.54
C SER A 115 -1.75 9.72 12.35
N SER A 116 -0.47 9.97 12.62
CA SER A 116 0.57 9.83 11.59
C SER A 116 1.12 8.42 11.67
N ARG A 117 0.84 7.59 10.65
CA ARG A 117 1.31 6.19 10.59
C ARG A 117 2.82 6.01 10.74
N HIS A 118 3.60 7.05 10.43
CA HIS A 118 5.07 6.98 10.38
C HIS A 118 5.81 7.52 11.60
N GLY A 119 5.12 7.93 12.69
CA GLY A 119 5.79 8.54 13.87
C GLY A 119 6.66 9.75 13.54
N SER A 120 6.55 10.26 12.31
CA SER A 120 7.40 11.30 11.77
C SER A 120 6.96 12.60 12.45
N PRO A 121 7.84 13.26 13.24
CA PRO A 121 7.52 14.53 13.85
C PRO A 121 6.93 15.47 12.79
N ALA A 122 6.10 16.43 13.18
CA ALA A 122 5.46 17.37 12.23
C ALA A 122 6.43 18.08 11.25
N ARG A 123 7.75 18.04 11.50
CA ARG A 123 8.82 18.46 10.58
C ARG A 123 9.10 17.51 9.40
N CYS A 124 8.83 16.21 9.52
CA CYS A 124 9.00 15.23 8.44
C CYS A 124 7.78 15.14 7.52
N ARG A 125 6.62 15.71 7.93
CA ARG A 125 5.42 15.82 7.09
C ARG A 125 5.62 16.59 5.78
N ARG A 126 6.67 17.43 5.69
CA ARG A 126 7.05 18.17 4.48
C ARG A 126 8.26 17.60 3.72
N LEU A 127 8.93 16.58 4.27
CA LEU A 127 10.18 16.04 3.72
C LEU A 127 10.10 14.54 3.37
N ALA A 128 9.02 13.83 3.70
CA ALA A 128 8.85 12.42 3.41
C ALA A 128 7.37 12.03 3.18
N SER A 129 6.55 12.95 2.67
CA SER A 129 5.12 12.70 2.44
C SER A 129 4.83 11.84 1.20
N THR A 130 5.88 11.49 0.46
CA THR A 130 5.82 10.75 -0.81
C THR A 130 7.06 9.88 -0.93
N ALA A 131 6.97 8.77 -1.65
CA ALA A 131 8.12 7.93 -2.03
C ALA A 131 9.25 8.76 -2.68
N SER A 132 8.92 9.85 -3.39
CA SER A 132 9.88 10.75 -4.04
C SER A 132 10.77 11.57 -3.08
N SER A 133 10.36 11.72 -1.82
CA SER A 133 11.10 12.47 -0.79
C SER A 133 11.72 11.55 0.28
N PHE A 134 11.38 10.26 0.25
CA PHE A 134 11.98 9.24 1.09
C PHE A 134 13.46 9.03 0.76
N ARG A 135 14.34 9.28 1.73
CA ARG A 135 15.75 8.86 1.66
C ARG A 135 15.94 7.64 2.56
N PRO A 136 15.99 6.42 2.01
CA PRO A 136 16.23 5.22 2.81
C PRO A 136 17.63 5.31 3.42
N LEU A 137 17.71 5.22 4.74
CA LEU A 137 18.98 4.95 5.42
C LEU A 137 19.26 3.44 5.30
N PRO A 138 20.52 3.00 5.21
CA PRO A 138 20.84 1.59 5.35
C PRO A 138 20.31 1.04 6.68
N VAL A 139 19.85 -0.21 6.67
CA VAL A 139 19.40 -0.90 7.89
C VAL A 139 20.61 -1.16 8.78
N TRP A 140 21.74 -1.58 8.23
CA TRP A 140 23.00 -1.73 8.96
C TRP A 140 23.98 -0.63 8.59
N ASN A 141 24.43 0.11 9.59
CA ASN A 141 25.50 1.11 9.51
C ASN A 141 26.59 0.79 10.55
N GLU A 142 27.69 1.53 10.50
CA GLU A 142 28.75 1.38 11.49
C GLU A 142 28.22 1.65 12.91
N GLY A 143 28.35 0.64 13.77
CA GLY A 143 28.00 0.72 15.20
C GLY A 143 26.50 0.76 15.54
N HIS A 144 25.58 0.66 14.56
CA HIS A 144 24.14 0.66 14.85
C HIS A 144 23.27 0.03 13.75
N VAL A 145 22.06 -0.39 14.14
CA VAL A 145 21.00 -0.88 13.25
C VAL A 145 19.85 0.13 13.23
N THR A 146 19.53 0.64 12.05
CA THR A 146 18.36 1.50 11.80
C THR A 146 17.11 0.62 11.70
N LEU A 147 16.30 0.59 12.76
CA LEU A 147 15.02 -0.12 12.73
C LEU A 147 14.01 0.62 11.86
N GLN A 148 13.55 -0.04 10.80
CA GLN A 148 12.59 0.48 9.84
C GLN A 148 11.81 -0.66 9.17
N GLN A 149 10.72 -0.33 8.47
CA GLN A 149 10.00 -1.30 7.65
C GLN A 149 10.88 -1.71 6.46
N VAL A 150 10.79 -2.97 6.04
CA VAL A 150 11.55 -3.50 4.89
C VAL A 150 10.64 -4.25 3.93
N GLN A 151 10.96 -4.21 2.64
CA GLN A 151 10.03 -4.61 1.58
C GLN A 151 10.01 -6.12 1.31
N GLU A 152 11.06 -6.85 1.71
CA GLU A 152 11.17 -8.30 1.48
C GLU A 152 10.22 -9.14 2.33
N VAL A 153 9.67 -8.55 3.40
CA VAL A 153 8.81 -9.25 4.36
C VAL A 153 7.48 -8.49 4.52
N THR A 154 6.48 -8.95 3.78
CA THR A 154 5.11 -8.43 3.84
C THR A 154 4.22 -9.44 4.57
N GLY A 155 3.22 -8.93 5.32
CA GLY A 155 2.29 -9.77 6.08
C GLY A 155 1.22 -10.43 5.20
N ASN A 156 0.78 -9.73 4.15
CA ASN A 156 -0.15 -10.13 3.08
C ASN A 156 0.20 -9.29 1.83
N THR A 157 -0.64 -9.24 0.77
CA THR A 157 -0.43 -8.38 -0.44
C THR A 157 -0.01 -6.95 -0.04
N CYS A 158 1.30 -6.70 -0.12
CA CYS A 158 2.05 -5.57 0.42
C CYS A 158 1.63 -4.95 1.77
N GLN A 159 1.12 -5.73 2.72
CA GLN A 159 0.86 -5.17 4.05
C GLN A 159 2.16 -5.11 4.84
N LEU A 160 2.70 -3.90 5.01
CA LEU A 160 3.89 -3.67 5.85
C LEU A 160 3.62 -4.15 7.28
N ASN A 161 4.46 -5.07 7.76
CA ASN A 161 4.31 -5.72 9.05
C ASN A 161 5.54 -5.41 9.91
N ALA A 162 5.36 -4.51 10.90
CA ALA A 162 6.46 -4.04 11.73
C ALA A 162 7.13 -5.17 12.55
N PRO A 163 6.38 -6.05 13.25
CA PRO A 163 6.96 -7.24 13.86
C PRO A 163 7.73 -8.13 12.89
N PHE A 164 7.23 -8.34 11.66
CA PHE A 164 7.91 -9.20 10.70
C PHE A 164 9.21 -8.56 10.17
N SER A 165 9.18 -7.25 9.90
CA SER A 165 10.38 -6.48 9.53
C SER A 165 11.45 -6.57 10.63
N ALA A 166 11.07 -6.35 11.89
CA ALA A 166 12.01 -6.45 13.02
C ALA A 166 12.59 -7.87 13.17
N ALA A 167 11.76 -8.90 13.03
CA ALA A 167 12.20 -10.30 13.09
C ALA A 167 13.18 -10.64 11.96
N TYR A 168 12.92 -10.15 10.73
CA TYR A 168 13.79 -10.38 9.59
C TYR A 168 15.14 -9.67 9.76
N ILE A 169 15.14 -8.43 10.25
CA ILE A 169 16.36 -7.69 10.60
C ILE A 169 17.16 -8.47 11.65
N GLY A 170 16.52 -8.90 12.75
CA GLY A 170 17.20 -9.69 13.78
C GLY A 170 17.75 -11.02 13.25
N PHE A 171 17.01 -11.69 12.37
CA PHE A 171 17.45 -12.93 11.72
C PHE A 171 18.69 -12.71 10.83
N LEU A 172 18.69 -11.66 10.01
CA LEU A 172 19.83 -11.33 9.15
C LEU A 172 21.07 -10.92 9.96
N GLU A 173 20.87 -10.20 11.07
CA GLU A 173 21.95 -9.87 12.00
C GLU A 173 22.63 -11.12 12.55
N ALA A 174 21.83 -12.11 12.99
CA ALA A 174 22.36 -13.37 13.49
C ALA A 174 23.00 -14.24 12.39
N LEU A 175 22.49 -14.17 11.16
CA LEU A 175 22.97 -14.98 10.03
C LEU A 175 24.28 -14.45 9.43
N PHE A 176 24.49 -13.13 9.51
CA PHE A 176 25.60 -12.40 8.89
C PHE A 176 26.16 -11.33 9.85
N PRO A 177 26.73 -11.70 11.01
CA PRO A 177 27.14 -10.74 12.04
C PRO A 177 28.06 -9.64 11.49
N ASP A 178 29.05 -10.01 10.68
CA ASP A 178 30.10 -9.08 10.21
C ASP A 178 29.94 -8.61 8.75
N ASP A 179 28.81 -8.90 8.10
CA ASP A 179 28.62 -8.60 6.67
C ASP A 179 27.43 -7.67 6.42
N ALA A 180 27.62 -6.39 6.73
CA ALA A 180 26.61 -5.34 6.53
C ALA A 180 26.24 -5.17 5.04
N VAL A 181 27.17 -5.42 4.12
CA VAL A 181 26.93 -5.30 2.68
C VAL A 181 25.93 -6.35 2.22
N LYS A 182 26.15 -7.61 2.61
CA LYS A 182 25.22 -8.70 2.30
C LYS A 182 23.86 -8.50 2.96
N LYS A 183 23.83 -8.09 4.24
CA LYS A 183 22.58 -7.81 4.96
C LYS A 183 21.74 -6.74 4.28
N ASN A 184 22.32 -5.58 3.97
CA ASN A 184 21.63 -4.51 3.24
C ASN A 184 21.25 -4.93 1.80
N GLY A 185 22.00 -5.84 1.17
CA GLY A 185 21.69 -6.35 -0.18
C GLY A 185 20.46 -7.26 -0.27
N VAL A 186 19.95 -7.77 0.87
CA VAL A 186 18.75 -8.61 0.96
C VAL A 186 17.66 -7.99 1.86
N CYS A 187 17.81 -6.72 2.22
CA CYS A 187 16.97 -6.03 3.18
C CYS A 187 16.83 -4.56 2.80
N THR A 188 15.80 -4.30 1.99
CA THR A 188 15.54 -3.01 1.36
C THR A 188 14.53 -2.24 2.19
N PRO A 189 14.85 -1.02 2.64
CA PRO A 189 13.91 -0.19 3.38
C PRO A 189 12.63 0.07 2.57
N ALA A 190 11.48 -0.03 3.22
CA ALA A 190 10.20 0.25 2.61
C ALA A 190 9.87 1.74 2.62
N PRO A 191 9.52 2.34 1.47
CA PRO A 191 9.03 3.71 1.45
C PRO A 191 7.68 3.80 2.20
N PRO A 192 7.35 5.00 2.72
CA PRO A 192 6.00 5.24 3.22
C PRO A 192 5.00 5.06 2.06
N LEU A 193 3.87 4.43 2.35
CA LEU A 193 2.73 4.38 1.43
C LEU A 193 1.77 5.50 1.80
N ASP A 194 1.44 6.35 0.84
CA ASP A 194 0.45 7.41 0.95
C ASP A 194 -0.60 7.34 -0.16
N ASP A 195 -0.22 7.01 -1.40
CA ASP A 195 -1.13 6.95 -2.54
C ASP A 195 -1.32 5.51 -3.12
N PRO A 196 -2.38 5.27 -3.92
CA PRO A 196 -2.64 3.97 -4.52
C PRO A 196 -1.54 3.45 -5.44
N LEU A 197 -0.82 4.34 -6.14
CA LEU A 197 0.24 3.99 -7.07
C LEU A 197 1.49 3.50 -6.32
N GLU A 198 1.85 4.16 -5.22
CA GLU A 198 2.95 3.76 -4.33
C GLU A 198 2.75 2.35 -3.78
N TRP A 199 1.51 1.96 -3.46
CA TRP A 199 1.22 0.57 -3.07
C TRP A 199 1.47 -0.42 -4.22
N VAL A 200 1.06 -0.09 -5.45
CA VAL A 200 1.32 -0.96 -6.62
C VAL A 200 2.83 -1.08 -6.88
N GLN A 201 3.59 -0.01 -6.70
CA GLN A 201 5.05 -0.02 -6.81
C GLN A 201 5.69 -0.93 -5.74
N ALA A 202 5.21 -0.86 -4.51
CA ALA A 202 5.70 -1.70 -3.42
C ALA A 202 5.36 -3.20 -3.65
N GLU A 203 4.17 -3.49 -4.16
CA GLU A 203 3.79 -4.87 -4.51
C GLU A 203 4.59 -5.39 -5.69
N LEU A 204 4.82 -4.57 -6.72
CA LEU A 204 5.70 -4.91 -7.84
C LEU A 204 7.13 -5.21 -7.35
N PHE A 205 7.66 -4.40 -6.43
CA PHE A 205 8.97 -4.65 -5.82
C PHE A 205 8.99 -6.02 -5.12
N TYR A 206 7.99 -6.29 -4.27
CA TYR A 206 7.92 -7.55 -3.52
C TYR A 206 7.88 -8.77 -4.44
N ILE A 207 7.04 -8.74 -5.47
CA ILE A 207 6.86 -9.85 -6.43
C ILE A 207 8.13 -10.07 -7.27
N LYS A 208 8.79 -8.98 -7.72
CA LYS A 208 10.01 -9.05 -8.54
C LYS A 208 11.26 -9.43 -7.74
N THR A 209 11.31 -9.10 -6.45
CA THR A 209 12.54 -9.26 -5.66
C THR A 209 12.82 -10.74 -5.38
N LYS A 210 13.80 -11.29 -6.10
CA LYS A 210 14.25 -12.68 -5.93
C LYS A 210 15.54 -12.82 -5.11
N THR A 211 16.19 -11.72 -4.72
CA THR A 211 17.51 -11.74 -4.08
C THR A 211 17.55 -12.52 -2.76
N PRO A 212 16.62 -12.32 -1.81
CA PRO A 212 16.57 -13.12 -0.57
C PRO A 212 16.38 -14.62 -0.84
N TRP A 213 15.63 -14.96 -1.88
CA TRP A 213 15.29 -16.34 -2.26
C TRP A 213 16.48 -17.14 -2.79
N ARG A 214 17.61 -16.49 -3.12
CA ARG A 214 18.85 -17.14 -3.58
C ARG A 214 19.65 -17.79 -2.44
N ASP A 215 19.57 -17.27 -1.21
CA ASP A 215 20.20 -17.89 -0.05
C ASP A 215 19.22 -18.91 0.56
N GLU A 216 19.61 -20.17 0.59
CA GLU A 216 18.74 -21.26 1.05
C GLU A 216 18.27 -21.06 2.50
N ARG A 217 19.11 -20.47 3.35
CA ARG A 217 18.80 -20.25 4.77
C ARG A 217 17.75 -19.17 4.94
N ILE A 218 17.87 -18.09 4.16
CA ILE A 218 16.88 -17.02 4.13
C ILE A 218 15.56 -17.55 3.58
N ARG A 219 15.59 -18.26 2.46
CA ARG A 219 14.41 -18.89 1.87
C ARG A 219 13.69 -19.81 2.85
N LYS A 220 14.42 -20.70 3.53
CA LYS A 220 13.85 -21.60 4.55
C LYS A 220 13.20 -20.82 5.68
N TRP A 221 13.82 -19.73 6.14
CA TRP A 221 13.25 -18.88 7.17
C TRP A 221 11.97 -18.19 6.71
N LEU A 222 11.97 -17.57 5.51
CA LEU A 222 10.80 -16.86 4.97
C LEU A 222 9.56 -17.76 4.83
N VAL A 223 9.74 -19.02 4.45
CA VAL A 223 8.64 -19.99 4.29
C VAL A 223 8.07 -20.46 5.64
N ASN A 224 8.86 -20.40 6.71
CA ASN A 224 8.48 -20.95 8.03
C ASN A 224 8.22 -19.86 9.10
N ALA A 225 8.52 -18.59 8.81
CA ALA A 225 8.32 -17.51 9.75
C ALA A 225 6.82 -17.30 10.01
N HIS A 226 6.39 -17.46 11.26
CA HIS A 226 4.98 -17.36 11.67
C HIS A 226 4.34 -15.99 11.36
N SER A 227 5.15 -14.93 11.32
CA SER A 227 4.69 -13.58 10.95
C SER A 227 4.47 -13.40 9.44
N GLY A 228 4.84 -14.39 8.63
CA GLY A 228 4.79 -14.37 7.18
C GLY A 228 3.59 -15.11 6.61
N VAL A 229 3.09 -14.56 5.51
CA VAL A 229 1.94 -15.04 4.75
C VAL A 229 2.05 -16.50 4.29
N ILE A 230 3.26 -16.93 3.94
CA ILE A 230 3.54 -18.26 3.39
C ILE A 230 3.38 -19.34 4.46
N ALA A 231 3.76 -19.03 5.71
CA ALA A 231 3.63 -19.97 6.81
C ALA A 231 2.17 -20.33 7.11
N ALA A 232 1.24 -19.42 6.82
CA ALA A 232 -0.19 -19.62 6.97
C ALA A 232 -0.83 -20.48 5.86
N MET A 233 -0.21 -20.54 4.67
CA MET A 233 -0.72 -21.32 3.53
C MET A 233 -0.58 -22.83 3.77
N THR A 234 -1.55 -23.59 3.28
CA THR A 234 -1.48 -25.05 3.18
C THR A 234 -0.40 -25.50 2.19
N HIS A 235 0.00 -26.78 2.26
CA HIS A 235 0.97 -27.33 1.31
C HIS A 235 0.48 -27.23 -0.14
N GLU A 236 -0.80 -27.51 -0.38
CA GLU A 236 -1.40 -27.45 -1.72
C GLU A 236 -1.40 -26.01 -2.26
N GLU A 237 -1.75 -25.02 -1.43
CA GLU A 237 -1.67 -23.61 -1.83
C GLU A 237 -0.24 -23.16 -2.11
N ARG A 238 0.75 -23.63 -1.34
CA ARG A 238 2.16 -23.32 -1.63
C ARG A 238 2.60 -23.92 -2.96
N GLU A 239 2.22 -25.16 -3.24
CA GLU A 239 2.48 -25.82 -4.52
C GLU A 239 1.81 -25.09 -5.69
N ASP A 240 0.55 -24.70 -5.54
CA ASP A 240 -0.15 -23.97 -6.59
C ASP A 240 0.45 -22.58 -6.79
N VAL A 241 0.65 -21.79 -5.74
CA VAL A 241 1.10 -20.39 -5.83
C VAL A 241 2.55 -20.28 -6.29
N PHE A 242 3.47 -21.11 -5.77
CA PHE A 242 4.91 -20.96 -6.02
C PHE A 242 5.48 -21.93 -7.06
N PHE A 243 4.88 -23.10 -7.24
CA PHE A 243 5.53 -24.21 -7.95
C PHE A 243 4.82 -24.65 -9.23
N SER A 244 3.55 -24.32 -9.44
CA SER A 244 2.81 -24.67 -10.67
C SER A 244 3.24 -23.86 -11.91
N ALA A 245 3.20 -24.49 -13.08
CA ALA A 245 3.56 -23.83 -14.35
C ALA A 245 2.56 -22.73 -14.75
N SER A 246 1.27 -22.95 -14.47
CA SER A 246 0.20 -21.96 -14.66
C SER A 246 0.43 -20.74 -13.80
N SER A 247 0.83 -20.91 -12.54
CA SER A 247 1.14 -19.79 -11.66
C SER A 247 2.36 -19.02 -12.15
N ARG A 248 3.44 -19.68 -12.59
CA ARG A 248 4.59 -18.95 -13.16
C ARG A 248 4.21 -18.04 -14.33
N LEU A 249 3.42 -18.56 -15.27
CA LEU A 249 2.95 -17.76 -16.41
C LEU A 249 2.07 -16.58 -15.96
N LEU A 250 1.19 -16.81 -14.97
CA LEU A 250 0.35 -15.77 -14.42
C LEU A 250 1.17 -14.69 -13.71
N TRP A 251 2.17 -15.09 -12.91
CA TRP A 251 3.10 -14.18 -12.25
C TRP A 251 3.87 -13.33 -13.24
N ASP A 252 4.40 -13.92 -14.31
CA ASP A 252 5.14 -13.18 -15.33
C ASP A 252 4.25 -12.15 -16.02
N ARG A 253 3.00 -12.51 -16.35
CA ARG A 253 2.02 -11.58 -16.92
C ARG A 253 1.65 -10.46 -15.96
N ALA A 254 1.41 -10.78 -14.69
CA ALA A 254 1.11 -9.79 -13.66
C ALA A 254 2.27 -8.82 -13.49
N VAL A 255 3.51 -9.30 -13.40
CA VAL A 255 4.71 -8.44 -13.31
C VAL A 255 4.83 -7.52 -14.51
N GLN A 256 4.73 -8.05 -15.74
CA GLN A 256 4.81 -7.24 -16.96
C GLN A 256 3.74 -6.16 -17.00
N ASN A 257 2.51 -6.50 -16.63
CA ASN A 257 1.42 -5.54 -16.64
C ASN A 257 1.58 -4.48 -15.53
N LEU A 258 1.92 -4.90 -14.31
CA LEU A 258 2.21 -3.96 -13.22
C LEU A 258 3.36 -3.00 -13.57
N GLU A 259 4.40 -3.45 -14.27
CA GLU A 259 5.48 -2.59 -14.79
C GLU A 259 4.95 -1.50 -15.75
N LEU A 260 3.95 -1.83 -16.58
CA LEU A 260 3.30 -0.86 -17.45
C LEU A 260 2.42 0.10 -16.65
N LEU A 261 1.70 -0.40 -15.64
CA LEU A 261 0.80 0.41 -14.80
C LEU A 261 1.54 1.45 -13.95
N VAL A 262 2.77 1.13 -13.50
CA VAL A 262 3.56 2.04 -12.66
C VAL A 262 4.42 3.02 -13.43
N GLN A 263 4.51 2.88 -14.75
CA GLN A 263 5.20 3.88 -15.57
C GLN A 263 4.44 5.21 -15.48
N PRO A 264 5.14 6.34 -15.35
CA PRO A 264 4.51 7.65 -15.51
C PRO A 264 3.79 7.62 -16.86
N ALA A 265 2.52 8.06 -16.89
CA ALA A 265 1.81 8.22 -18.16
C ALA A 265 2.69 9.09 -19.06
N VAL A 266 3.37 8.47 -20.01
CA VAL A 266 4.03 9.19 -21.09
C VAL A 266 2.89 9.97 -21.71
N VAL A 267 2.96 11.30 -21.61
CA VAL A 267 2.14 12.19 -22.42
C VAL A 267 2.30 11.65 -23.84
N ARG A 268 1.27 10.98 -24.34
CA ARG A 268 1.21 10.58 -25.75
C ARG A 268 1.01 11.88 -26.52
N ASP A 269 2.08 12.65 -26.63
CA ASP A 269 2.17 13.75 -27.57
C ASP A 269 1.98 13.15 -28.97
N GLY A 270 1.01 13.69 -29.68
CA GLY A 270 0.76 13.40 -31.09
C GLY A 270 -0.44 12.50 -31.33
N LEU A 271 -1.63 13.10 -31.32
CA LEU A 271 -2.61 13.11 -32.43
C LEU A 271 -3.96 13.60 -31.91
N VAL A 272 -4.08 14.91 -31.72
CA VAL A 272 -5.34 15.61 -31.97
C VAL A 272 -5.07 16.48 -33.18
N GLU A 273 -5.30 15.92 -34.37
CA GLU A 273 -5.41 16.72 -35.58
C GLU A 273 -6.61 17.66 -35.42
N ALA A 274 -6.37 18.90 -35.82
CA ALA A 274 -7.28 20.01 -35.79
C ALA A 274 -8.55 19.71 -36.59
N GLN A 275 -9.72 19.90 -35.98
CA GLN A 275 -10.94 20.28 -36.68
C GLN A 275 -11.99 20.82 -35.68
N ALA A 276 -11.81 22.07 -35.27
CA ALA A 276 -12.88 22.89 -34.70
C ALA A 276 -12.52 24.38 -34.77
N GLN A 277 -12.32 24.91 -35.98
CA GLN A 277 -12.42 26.34 -36.25
C GLN A 277 -13.05 26.54 -37.63
N GLY A 278 -14.19 27.24 -37.65
CA GLY A 278 -14.77 27.85 -38.85
C GLY A 278 -15.92 27.07 -39.48
N ASP A 279 -17.15 27.32 -39.04
CA ASP A 279 -18.08 28.11 -39.87
C ASP A 279 -19.42 28.31 -39.15
N GLY A 280 -19.57 29.51 -38.60
CA GLY A 280 -20.84 30.10 -38.23
C GLY A 280 -21.00 31.40 -39.02
N THR A 281 -21.58 31.30 -40.21
CA THR A 281 -22.22 32.43 -40.92
C THR A 281 -23.29 31.89 -41.87
N ALA A 282 -24.56 32.09 -41.49
CA ALA A 282 -25.73 32.45 -42.28
C ALA A 282 -27.00 32.01 -41.54
#